data_AF-A0A7J2JI35-F1
#
_entry.id   AF-A0A7J2JI35-F1
#
_cell.length_a   1.000
_cell.length_b   1.000
_cell.length_c   1.000
_cell.angle_alpha   90.00
_cell.angle_beta   90.00
_cell.angle_gamma   90.00
#
_symmetry.space_group_name_H-M   'P 1'
#
loop_
_entity.id
_entity.type
_entity.pdbx_description
1 polymer ?
#
loop_
_entity_poly.entity_id
_entity_poly.type
_entity_poly.pdbx_seq_one_letter_code
_entity_poly.pdbx_strand_id
1 'polypeptide(L)'
;MGVVGACGIACEVCKLYIEGKCKGCVSGRQAEMKLEMQVKMFGMKCPALECAFNKKIDYCIRDCPDFPCQTLFAAEFPYSKRFLEVMKMARGK
;
A
#
# COMPACT_ATOMS: atom_id res chain seq x y z
N MET A 1 18.75 -1.97 -3.36
CA MET A 1 17.74 -1.52 -2.37
C MET A 1 16.37 -1.83 -2.98
N GLY A 2 15.61 -2.77 -2.39
CA GLY A 2 14.29 -3.15 -2.91
C GLY A 2 13.27 -2.03 -2.75
N VAL A 3 12.30 -1.92 -3.66
CA VAL A 3 11.26 -0.89 -3.66
C VAL A 3 9.98 -1.48 -3.11
N VAL A 4 9.87 -1.60 -1.79
CA VAL A 4 8.66 -2.12 -1.14
C VAL A 4 7.66 -0.99 -0.92
N GLY A 5 6.43 -1.17 -1.38
CA GLY A 5 5.37 -0.20 -1.15
C GLY A 5 4.82 -0.29 0.27
N ALA A 6 4.22 0.80 0.75
CA ALA A 6 3.57 0.84 2.07
C ALA A 6 2.52 -0.26 2.28
N CYS A 7 1.94 -0.86 1.23
CA CYS A 7 1.04 -2.02 1.34
C CYS A 7 1.75 -3.36 1.63
N GLY A 8 3.08 -3.42 1.51
CA GLY A 8 3.89 -4.65 1.64
C GLY A 8 4.23 -5.34 0.31
N ILE A 9 3.74 -4.84 -0.83
CA ILE A 9 4.10 -5.38 -2.14
C ILE A 9 5.52 -4.94 -2.50
N ALA A 10 6.39 -5.91 -2.76
CA ALA A 10 7.70 -5.69 -3.37
C ALA A 10 7.50 -5.20 -4.81
N CYS A 11 7.59 -3.88 -5.02
CA CYS A 11 7.40 -3.30 -6.34
C CYS A 11 8.57 -3.65 -7.27
N GLU A 12 9.75 -3.94 -6.72
CA GLU A 12 10.93 -4.37 -7.48
C GLU A 12 10.73 -5.67 -8.27
N VAL A 13 9.78 -6.53 -7.86
CA VAL A 13 9.41 -7.75 -8.60
C VAL A 13 8.17 -7.57 -9.48
N CYS A 14 7.53 -6.39 -9.44
CA CYS A 14 6.32 -6.12 -10.21
C CYS A 14 6.67 -5.83 -11.69
N LYS A 15 6.03 -6.56 -12.61
CA LYS A 15 6.23 -6.38 -14.05
C LYS A 15 5.96 -4.95 -14.52
N LEU A 16 4.96 -4.27 -13.97
CA LEU A 16 4.66 -2.87 -14.33
C LEU A 16 5.76 -1.90 -13.90
N TYR A 17 6.43 -2.18 -12.78
CA TYR A 17 7.58 -1.38 -12.35
C TYR A 17 8.80 -1.64 -13.25
N ILE A 18 9.09 -2.92 -13.53
CA ILE A 18 10.20 -3.34 -14.39
C ILE A 18 10.05 -2.75 -15.80
N GLU A 19 8.83 -2.71 -16.35
CA GLU A 19 8.53 -2.11 -17.66
C GLU A 19 8.41 -0.58 -17.63
N GLY A 20 8.64 0.07 -16.48
CA GLY A 20 8.61 1.52 -16.33
C GLY A 20 7.21 2.18 -16.39
N LYS A 21 6.15 1.36 -16.52
CA LYS A 21 4.73 1.77 -16.54
C LYS A 21 4.23 2.24 -15.18
N CYS A 22 4.77 1.65 -14.10
CA CYS A 22 4.59 2.11 -12.73
C CYS A 22 5.92 2.65 -12.20
N LYS A 23 5.91 3.76 -11.46
CA LYS A 23 7.12 4.34 -10.86
C LYS A 23 7.46 3.76 -9.49
N GLY A 24 6.97 2.55 -9.20
CA GLY A 24 7.11 1.90 -7.90
C GLY A 24 6.39 2.64 -6.79
N CYS A 25 6.58 2.20 -5.56
CA CYS A 25 6.00 2.80 -4.36
C CYS A 25 7.09 3.07 -3.32
N VAL A 26 6.73 3.61 -2.16
CA VAL A 26 7.64 3.97 -1.06
C VAL A 26 7.01 3.55 0.27
N SER A 27 7.78 3.63 1.36
CA SER A 27 7.22 3.47 2.71
C SER A 27 6.24 4.60 3.03
N GLY A 28 5.31 4.36 3.95
CA GLY A 28 4.32 5.36 4.34
C GLY A 28 4.96 6.64 4.89
N ARG A 29 6.08 6.57 5.62
CA ARG A 29 6.79 7.76 6.13
C ARG A 29 7.43 8.60 5.03
N GLN A 30 7.71 8.02 3.87
CA GLN A 30 8.35 8.70 2.73
C GLN A 30 7.36 9.05 1.62
N ALA A 31 6.05 8.99 1.91
CA ALA A 31 5.00 9.03 0.90
C ALA A 31 4.63 10.42 0.38
N GLU A 32 5.07 11.51 1.02
CA GLU A 32 4.60 12.88 0.74
C GLU A 32 4.68 13.24 -0.76
N MET A 33 5.88 13.25 -1.33
CA MET A 33 6.09 13.53 -2.77
C MET A 33 5.33 12.54 -3.66
N LYS A 34 5.20 11.28 -3.23
CA LYS A 34 4.55 10.23 -4.02
C LYS A 34 3.03 10.40 -4.07
N LEU A 35 2.42 10.83 -2.96
CA LEU A 35 1.00 11.11 -2.89
C LEU A 35 0.64 12.32 -3.75
N GLU A 36 1.45 13.37 -3.74
CA GLU A 36 1.28 14.51 -4.64
C GLU A 36 1.37 14.10 -6.12
N MET A 37 2.37 13.27 -6.45
CA MET A 37 2.53 12.73 -7.80
C MET A 37 1.31 11.91 -8.24
N GLN A 38 0.74 11.10 -7.34
CA GLN A 38 -0.45 10.29 -7.64
C GLN A 38 -1.68 11.15 -7.95
N VAL A 39 -1.91 12.23 -7.19
CA VAL A 39 -2.99 13.18 -7.48
C VAL A 39 -2.77 13.82 -8.85
N LYS A 40 -1.55 14.28 -9.16
CA LYS A 40 -1.23 14.92 -10.45
C LYS A 40 -1.38 13.98 -11.65
N MET A 41 -1.03 12.70 -11.50
CA MET A 41 -1.03 11.74 -12.61
C MET A 41 -2.35 10.98 -12.77
N PHE A 42 -3.00 10.63 -11.68
CA PHE A 42 -4.15 9.71 -11.67
C PHE A 42 -5.42 10.35 -11.08
N GLY A 43 -5.36 11.58 -10.57
CA GLY A 43 -6.50 12.25 -9.93
C GLY A 43 -6.91 11.66 -8.57
N MET A 44 -6.19 10.65 -8.08
CA MET A 44 -6.48 9.96 -6.84
C MET A 44 -5.21 9.54 -6.11
N LYS A 45 -5.27 9.44 -4.78
CA LYS A 45 -4.22 8.87 -3.96
C LYS A 45 -4.44 7.37 -3.75
N CYS A 46 -3.37 6.61 -3.61
CA CYS A 46 -3.45 5.23 -3.16
C CYS A 46 -3.92 5.19 -1.70
N PRO A 47 -5.05 4.53 -1.38
CA PRO A 47 -5.61 4.54 -0.04
C PRO A 47 -4.70 3.88 0.99
N ALA A 48 -3.97 2.83 0.60
CA ALA A 48 -3.00 2.18 1.47
C ALA A 48 -1.81 3.10 1.81
N LEU A 49 -1.30 3.83 0.80
CA LEU A 49 -0.17 4.73 0.96
C LEU A 49 -0.55 5.98 1.78
N GLU A 50 -1.71 6.57 1.49
CA GLU A 50 -2.23 7.73 2.22
C GLU A 50 -2.51 7.37 3.68
N CYS A 51 -3.15 6.22 3.93
CA CYS A 51 -3.41 5.75 5.29
C CYS A 51 -2.10 5.54 6.07
N ALA A 52 -1.10 4.91 5.46
CA ALA A 52 0.19 4.69 6.09
C ALA A 52 0.93 6.01 6.39
N PHE A 53 0.89 6.97 5.47
CA PHE A 53 1.45 8.32 5.66
C PHE A 53 0.77 9.08 6.81
N ASN A 54 -0.56 9.03 6.87
CA ASN A 54 -1.34 9.70 7.92
C ASN A 54 -1.11 9.06 9.29
N LYS A 55 -1.03 7.73 9.34
CA LYS A 55 -0.70 6.98 10.57
C LYS A 55 0.79 7.02 10.93
N LYS A 56 1.65 7.63 10.09
CA LYS A 56 3.11 7.69 10.27
C LYS A 56 3.74 6.31 10.48
N ILE A 57 3.33 5.32 9.68
CA ILE A 57 3.90 3.96 9.67
C ILE A 57 4.62 3.68 8.34
N ASP A 58 5.55 2.74 8.32
CA ASP A 58 6.28 2.41 7.09
C ASP A 58 5.51 1.42 6.21
N TYR A 59 5.08 0.29 6.78
CA TYR A 59 4.38 -0.75 6.02
C TYR A 59 3.12 -1.22 6.74
N CYS A 60 1.98 -1.15 6.06
CA CYS A 60 0.66 -1.50 6.57
C CYS A 60 0.59 -2.94 7.11
N ILE A 61 1.08 -3.93 6.35
CA ILE A 61 1.02 -5.34 6.75
C ILE A 61 1.86 -5.64 8.01
N ARG A 62 2.98 -4.92 8.19
CA ARG A 62 3.94 -5.10 9.28
C ARG A 62 3.59 -4.27 10.52
N ASP A 63 3.30 -2.98 10.31
CA ASP A 63 3.27 -1.96 11.37
C ASP A 63 1.86 -1.56 11.79
N CYS A 64 0.83 -1.78 10.95
CA CYS A 64 -0.53 -1.35 11.30
C CYS A 64 -1.16 -2.36 12.29
N PRO A 65 -1.51 -1.93 13.52
CA PRO A 65 -2.13 -2.80 14.50
C PRO A 65 -3.52 -3.24 14.07
N ASP A 66 -4.19 -2.48 13.19
CA ASP A 66 -5.54 -2.76 12.70
C ASP A 66 -5.55 -3.63 11.45
N PHE A 67 -4.40 -3.89 10.81
CA PHE A 67 -4.38 -4.66 9.56
C PHE A 67 -4.84 -6.12 9.80
N PRO A 68 -5.69 -6.69 8.93
CA PRO A 68 -6.41 -6.05 7.82
C PRO A 68 -7.58 -5.17 8.31
N CYS A 69 -7.63 -3.90 7.88
CA CYS A 69 -8.59 -2.91 8.36
C CYS A 69 -9.67 -2.57 7.34
N GLN A 70 -10.78 -1.95 7.78
CA GLN A 70 -11.88 -1.56 6.90
C GLN A 70 -11.45 -0.68 5.73
N THR A 71 -10.44 0.18 5.89
CA THR A 71 -9.92 1.02 4.79
C THR A 71 -9.46 0.17 3.60
N LEU A 72 -8.76 -0.94 3.84
CA LEU A 72 -8.33 -1.82 2.76
C LEU A 72 -9.46 -2.68 2.21
N PHE A 73 -10.42 -3.09 3.05
CA PHE A 73 -11.62 -3.79 2.61
C PHE A 73 -12.51 -2.93 1.70
N ALA A 74 -12.66 -1.65 2.02
CA ALA A 74 -13.44 -0.70 1.24
C ALA A 74 -12.71 -0.25 -0.04
N ALA A 75 -11.38 -0.12 0.02
CA ALA A 75 -10.57 0.26 -1.12
C ALA A 75 -10.49 -0.80 -2.22
N GLU A 76 -10.64 -2.09 -1.87
CA GLU A 76 -10.46 -3.26 -2.76
C GLU A 76 -9.14 -3.25 -3.55
N PHE A 77 -8.15 -2.47 -3.09
CA PHE A 77 -6.85 -2.29 -3.71
C PHE A 77 -5.80 -1.97 -2.62
N PRO A 78 -4.60 -2.57 -2.68
CA PRO A 78 -4.11 -3.47 -3.72
C PRO A 78 -4.45 -4.95 -3.50
N TYR A 79 -5.17 -5.28 -2.43
CA TYR A 79 -5.54 -6.65 -2.08
C TYR A 79 -7.03 -6.89 -2.28
N SER A 80 -7.37 -8.08 -2.78
CA SER A 80 -8.76 -8.51 -2.86
C SER A 80 -9.35 -8.73 -1.47
N LYS A 81 -10.67 -8.62 -1.36
CA LYS A 81 -11.41 -8.98 -0.13
C LYS A 81 -11.03 -10.36 0.38
N ARG A 82 -10.89 -11.34 -0.52
CA ARG A 82 -10.51 -12.72 -0.14
C ARG A 82 -9.13 -12.78 0.52
N PHE A 83 -8.13 -12.06 0.01
CA PHE A 83 -6.82 -12.00 0.65
C PHE A 83 -6.90 -11.39 2.05
N LEU A 84 -7.66 -10.29 2.20
CA LEU A 84 -7.84 -9.63 3.49
C LEU A 84 -8.55 -10.53 4.51
N GLU A 85 -9.55 -11.32 4.10
CA GLU A 85 -10.19 -12.32 4.98
C GLU A 85 -9.19 -13.40 5.45
N VAL A 86 -8.35 -13.92 4.55
CA VAL A 86 -7.31 -14.90 4.92
C VAL A 86 -6.33 -14.30 5.92
N MET A 87 -5.89 -13.06 5.70
CA MET A 87 -5.02 -12.35 6.65
C MET A 87 -5.69 -12.08 7.98
N LYS A 88 -7.01 -11.87 8.00
CA LYS A 88 -7.79 -11.65 9.22
C LYS A 88 -7.80 -12.92 10.06
N MET A 89 -8.13 -14.06 9.44
CA MET A 89 -8.09 -15.39 10.09
C MET A 89 -6.69 -15.73 10.60
N ALA A 90 -5.66 -15.54 9.77
CA ALA A 90 -4.27 -15.87 10.14
C ALA A 90 -3.73 -15.03 11.31
N ARG A 91 -4.24 -13.80 11.49
CA ARG A 91 -3.86 -12.92 12.61
C ARG A 91 -4.73 -13.09 13.86
N GLY A 92 -5.70 -14.01 13.84
CA GLY A 92 -6.60 -14.25 14.96
C GLY A 92 -7.54 -13.07 15.27
N LYS A 93 -8.00 -12.36 14.24
CA LYS A 93 -8.90 -11.20 14.33
C LYS A 93 -10.29 -11.46 13.76
#